data_AF-A0A0B5H5E8-F1
#
_entry.id   AF-A0A0B5H5E8-F1
#
_cell.length_a   1.000
_cell.length_b   1.000
_cell.length_c   1.000
_cell.angle_alpha   90.00
_cell.angle_beta   90.00
_cell.angle_gamma   90.00
#
_symmetry.space_group_name_H-M   'P 1'
#
loop_
_entity.id
_entity.type
_entity.pdbx_description
1 polymer ?
#
loop_
_entity_poly.entity_id
_entity_poly.type
_entity_poly.pdbx_seq_one_letter_code
_entity_poly.pdbx_strand_id
1 'polypeptide(L)'
;MVEVVKEGFLNKDIRERKKSRMFPEDDFERILSAVKAAPNSVFEKSQTDLDSHVAQALPDYHFEQDSDRGLNPKCKLWAPKFNHSVDLYHPGDRIAIEIEKSQQKRVSDDILKFIKGGKTQRSNRKKIEFGCLIVPVNWGERNNDLYNEAMRCMKFIRSVLHVEDIAVIGYQEPTV
;
A
#
# COMPACT_ATOMS: atom_id res chain seq x y z
N MET A 1 -0.95 -2.42 -20.49
CA MET A 1 -0.53 -2.90 -19.16
C MET A 1 -0.17 -1.67 -18.35
N VAL A 2 -0.48 -1.67 -17.06
CA VAL A 2 -0.12 -0.59 -16.15
C VAL A 2 1.39 -0.41 -16.16
N GLU A 3 1.83 0.82 -16.40
CA GLU A 3 3.24 1.17 -16.39
C GLU A 3 3.63 1.64 -14.99
N VAL A 4 4.63 1.00 -14.38
CA VAL A 4 5.26 1.50 -13.15
C VAL A 4 6.46 2.35 -13.53
N VAL A 5 6.46 3.60 -13.12
CA VAL A 5 7.44 4.62 -13.54
C VAL A 5 8.29 5.15 -12.40
N LYS A 6 7.89 4.91 -11.14
CA LYS A 6 8.65 5.32 -9.96
C LYS A 6 8.57 4.27 -8.85
N GLU A 7 9.64 4.15 -8.10
CA GLU A 7 9.76 3.29 -6.92
C GLU A 7 10.51 4.06 -5.83
N GLY A 8 10.05 3.95 -4.59
CA GLY A 8 10.65 4.64 -3.46
C GLY A 8 10.49 3.87 -2.16
N PHE A 9 11.43 4.08 -1.23
CA PHE A 9 11.45 3.38 0.07
C PHE A 9 11.81 4.34 1.20
N LEU A 10 11.16 4.19 2.35
CA LEU A 10 11.47 4.96 3.54
C LEU A 10 12.93 4.76 3.99
N ASN A 11 13.42 3.53 4.15
CA ASN A 11 14.78 3.32 4.66
C ASN A 11 15.89 3.47 3.63
N LYS A 12 15.57 3.47 2.33
CA LYS A 12 16.56 3.71 1.28
C LYS A 12 16.74 5.20 1.04
N ASP A 13 15.63 5.92 0.97
CA ASP A 13 15.62 7.29 0.44
C ASP A 13 15.44 8.36 1.52
N ILE A 14 15.04 7.98 2.74
CA ILE A 14 14.59 8.92 3.78
C ILE A 14 15.24 8.68 5.17
N ARG A 15 15.44 7.42 5.60
CA ARG A 15 15.99 7.06 6.93
C ARG A 15 17.32 6.29 6.82
N GLU A 16 18.06 6.21 7.92
CA GLU A 16 19.26 5.37 8.02
C GLU A 16 18.93 3.87 7.80
N ARG A 17 19.71 3.24 6.92
CA ARG A 17 19.51 1.87 6.47
C ARG A 17 19.97 0.87 7.54
N LYS A 18 19.07 -0.03 7.96
CA LYS A 18 19.38 -1.19 8.81
C LYS A 18 18.81 -2.45 8.15
N LYS A 19 19.60 -3.52 8.04
CA LYS A 19 19.18 -4.76 7.33
C LYS A 19 17.88 -5.34 7.86
N SER A 20 17.70 -5.39 9.19
CA SER A 20 16.48 -5.89 9.84
C SER A 20 15.24 -5.03 9.59
N ARG A 21 15.40 -3.90 8.88
CA ARG A 21 14.33 -2.95 8.60
C ARG A 21 14.04 -2.78 7.12
N MET A 22 14.74 -3.48 6.24
CA MET A 22 14.47 -3.36 4.81
C MET A 22 13.16 -4.04 4.46
N PHE A 23 12.39 -3.41 3.56
CA PHE A 23 11.23 -4.06 2.95
C PHE A 23 11.64 -5.41 2.34
N PRO A 24 10.91 -6.52 2.55
CA PRO A 24 11.27 -7.83 2.01
C PRO A 24 11.32 -7.80 0.48
N GLU A 25 12.48 -8.10 -0.11
CA GLU A 25 12.72 -7.97 -1.55
C GLU A 25 11.81 -8.87 -2.38
N ASP A 26 11.64 -10.13 -1.96
CA ASP A 26 10.76 -11.09 -2.66
C ASP A 26 9.29 -10.64 -2.69
N ASP A 27 8.77 -10.09 -1.58
CA ASP A 27 7.42 -9.52 -1.55
C ASP A 27 7.31 -8.27 -2.41
N PHE A 28 8.31 -7.39 -2.37
CA PHE A 28 8.30 -6.19 -3.19
C PHE A 28 8.24 -6.52 -4.68
N GLU A 29 9.08 -7.44 -5.15
CA GLU A 29 9.09 -7.87 -6.56
C GLU A 29 7.77 -8.53 -6.98
N ARG A 30 7.14 -9.28 -6.08
CA ARG A 30 5.81 -9.88 -6.33
C ARG A 30 4.73 -8.82 -6.43
N ILE A 31 4.70 -7.85 -5.51
CA ILE A 31 3.75 -6.72 -5.55
C ILE A 31 3.96 -5.90 -6.82
N LEU A 32 5.21 -5.56 -7.14
CA LEU A 32 5.59 -4.82 -8.33
C LEU A 32 5.16 -5.54 -9.62
N SER A 33 5.38 -6.85 -9.68
CA SER A 33 4.96 -7.70 -10.79
C SER A 33 3.44 -7.76 -10.93
N ALA A 34 2.70 -7.84 -9.81
CA ALA A 34 1.24 -7.80 -9.82
C ALA A 34 0.70 -6.47 -10.36
N VAL A 35 1.30 -5.34 -9.99
CA VAL A 35 0.90 -4.02 -10.52
C VAL A 35 1.19 -3.94 -12.01
N LYS A 36 2.39 -4.32 -12.47
CA LYS A 36 2.78 -4.29 -13.89
C LYS A 36 1.93 -5.24 -14.75
N ALA A 37 1.43 -6.32 -14.17
CA ALA A 37 0.57 -7.30 -14.84
C ALA A 37 -0.89 -6.83 -14.99
N ALA A 38 -1.28 -5.73 -14.38
CA ALA A 38 -2.63 -5.20 -14.53
C ALA A 38 -2.86 -4.69 -15.98
N PRO A 39 -3.95 -5.11 -16.65
CA PRO A 39 -4.32 -4.53 -17.94
C PRO A 39 -4.85 -3.10 -17.76
N ASN A 40 -4.84 -2.30 -18.82
CA ASN A 40 -5.36 -0.92 -18.75
C ASN A 40 -6.87 -0.87 -18.44
N SER A 41 -7.59 -1.96 -18.73
CA SER A 41 -9.02 -2.08 -18.47
C SER A 41 -9.39 -1.99 -16.98
N VAL A 42 -8.43 -2.14 -16.06
CA VAL A 42 -8.68 -1.97 -14.61
C VAL A 42 -9.06 -0.53 -14.22
N PHE A 43 -8.84 0.44 -15.11
CA PHE A 43 -9.26 1.83 -14.93
C PHE A 43 -10.63 2.12 -15.56
N GLU A 44 -11.23 1.16 -16.26
CA GLU A 44 -12.56 1.29 -16.84
C GLU A 44 -13.63 0.93 -15.79
N LYS A 45 -14.68 1.75 -15.65
CA LYS A 45 -15.72 1.60 -14.60
C LYS A 45 -16.53 0.29 -14.60
N SER A 46 -16.36 -0.56 -15.62
CA SER A 46 -17.17 -1.77 -15.83
C SER A 46 -16.40 -3.09 -15.62
N GLN A 47 -15.14 -3.00 -15.24
CA GLN A 47 -14.21 -4.13 -15.16
C GLN A 47 -13.72 -4.36 -13.72
N THR A 48 -12.98 -5.47 -13.52
CA THR A 48 -12.22 -5.73 -12.30
C THR A 48 -11.28 -4.56 -12.03
N ASP A 49 -11.39 -3.94 -10.85
CA ASP A 49 -10.55 -2.81 -10.50
C ASP A 49 -9.11 -3.24 -10.14
N LEU A 50 -8.21 -2.25 -10.05
CA LEU A 50 -6.78 -2.51 -9.82
C LEU A 50 -6.55 -3.32 -8.53
N ASP A 51 -7.30 -3.01 -7.47
CA ASP A 51 -7.17 -3.64 -6.15
C ASP A 51 -7.50 -5.13 -6.24
N SER A 52 -8.61 -5.47 -6.90
CA SER A 52 -9.03 -6.84 -7.13
C SER A 52 -8.04 -7.60 -8.02
N HIS A 53 -7.48 -6.96 -9.05
CA HIS A 53 -6.45 -7.57 -9.90
C HIS A 53 -5.18 -7.90 -9.11
N VAL A 54 -4.68 -6.94 -8.33
CA VAL A 54 -3.49 -7.14 -7.49
C VAL A 54 -3.74 -8.23 -6.45
N ALA A 55 -4.93 -8.27 -5.84
CA ALA A 55 -5.31 -9.33 -4.90
C ALA A 55 -5.30 -10.73 -5.52
N GLN A 56 -5.82 -10.88 -6.75
CA GLN A 56 -5.81 -12.17 -7.46
C GLN A 56 -4.39 -12.66 -7.76
N ALA A 57 -3.44 -11.75 -7.99
CA ALA A 57 -2.04 -12.08 -8.23
C ALA A 57 -1.24 -12.38 -6.94
N LEU A 58 -1.79 -12.08 -5.76
CA LEU A 58 -1.14 -12.21 -4.45
C LEU A 58 -2.00 -13.09 -3.50
N PRO A 59 -2.07 -14.42 -3.73
CA PRO A 59 -3.04 -15.31 -3.05
C PRO A 59 -2.79 -15.51 -1.54
N ASP A 60 -1.60 -15.17 -1.05
CA ASP A 60 -1.21 -15.16 0.35
C ASP A 60 -1.57 -13.85 1.08
N TYR A 61 -1.98 -12.82 0.33
CA TYR A 61 -2.53 -11.59 0.87
C TYR A 61 -4.05 -11.72 1.03
N HIS A 62 -4.55 -11.31 2.19
CA HIS A 62 -5.98 -11.16 2.38
C HIS A 62 -6.46 -9.88 1.72
N PHE A 63 -7.56 -9.96 0.97
CA PHE A 63 -8.21 -8.82 0.34
C PHE A 63 -9.36 -8.31 1.20
N GLU A 64 -9.46 -7.00 1.38
CA GLU A 64 -10.46 -6.35 2.23
C GLU A 64 -11.90 -6.71 1.83
N GLN A 65 -12.18 -6.82 0.53
CA GLN A 65 -13.53 -7.04 0.01
C GLN A 65 -13.89 -8.54 -0.08
N ASP A 66 -12.97 -9.45 0.26
CA ASP A 66 -13.15 -10.90 0.19
C ASP A 66 -13.81 -11.48 1.46
N SER A 67 -15.02 -11.00 1.79
CA SER A 67 -15.81 -11.56 2.90
C SER A 67 -17.32 -11.36 2.73
N ASP A 68 -18.08 -12.46 2.86
CA ASP A 68 -19.54 -12.49 2.77
C ASP A 68 -20.26 -11.68 3.85
N ARG A 69 -19.54 -11.27 4.90
CA ARG A 69 -20.09 -10.54 6.06
C ARG A 69 -19.66 -9.07 6.10
N GLY A 70 -19.24 -8.51 4.96
CA GLY A 70 -18.64 -7.19 4.84
C GLY A 70 -17.11 -7.25 4.85
N LEU A 71 -16.43 -6.18 5.28
CA LEU A 71 -14.96 -6.10 5.20
C LEU A 71 -14.23 -7.25 5.93
N ASN A 72 -13.25 -7.84 5.26
CA ASN A 72 -12.47 -8.98 5.72
C ASN A 72 -11.78 -8.66 7.06
N PRO A 73 -12.09 -9.40 8.14
CA PRO A 73 -11.56 -9.11 9.47
C PRO A 73 -10.04 -9.24 9.57
N LYS A 74 -9.38 -9.95 8.64
CA LYS A 74 -7.93 -10.09 8.63
C LYS A 74 -7.21 -8.80 8.23
N CYS A 75 -7.84 -8.02 7.36
CA CYS A 75 -7.39 -6.71 6.88
C CYS A 75 -7.67 -5.58 7.88
N LYS A 76 -8.51 -5.82 8.88
CA LYS A 76 -8.76 -4.83 9.95
C LYS A 76 -7.49 -4.58 10.76
N LEU A 77 -7.23 -3.31 11.04
CA LEU A 77 -6.16 -2.84 11.93
C LEU A 77 -6.50 -3.03 13.43
N TRP A 78 -7.74 -3.44 13.70
CA TRP A 78 -8.36 -3.87 14.97
C TRP A 78 -8.94 -2.79 15.89
N ALA A 79 -10.03 -3.22 16.54
CA ALA A 79 -10.96 -2.51 17.41
C ALA A 79 -10.53 -2.60 18.91
N PRO A 80 -11.15 -1.87 19.86
CA PRO A 80 -12.51 -1.32 19.77
C PRO A 80 -12.58 0.10 19.20
N LYS A 81 -11.49 0.87 19.16
CA LYS A 81 -11.58 2.32 18.86
C LYS A 81 -11.28 2.71 17.40
N PHE A 82 -10.77 1.78 16.59
CA PHE A 82 -10.31 2.10 15.23
C PHE A 82 -10.88 1.10 14.23
N ASN A 83 -11.94 1.51 13.52
CA ASN A 83 -12.61 0.69 12.51
C ASN A 83 -12.04 1.00 11.12
N HIS A 84 -10.73 0.80 10.96
CA HIS A 84 -10.05 0.93 9.68
C HIS A 84 -9.42 -0.39 9.27
N SER A 85 -9.36 -0.59 7.98
CA SER A 85 -8.73 -1.73 7.31
C SER A 85 -7.82 -1.22 6.21
N VAL A 86 -6.98 -2.13 5.75
CA VAL A 86 -6.08 -1.95 4.60
C VAL A 86 -6.60 -2.78 3.44
N ASP A 87 -6.29 -2.37 2.20
CA ASP A 87 -6.83 -3.03 1.00
C ASP A 87 -6.35 -4.47 0.91
N LEU A 88 -5.04 -4.69 1.12
CA LEU A 88 -4.46 -6.03 1.19
C LEU A 88 -3.56 -6.21 2.42
N TYR A 89 -3.54 -7.42 2.99
CA TYR A 89 -2.73 -7.74 4.17
C TYR A 89 -2.10 -9.13 4.15
N HIS A 90 -0.77 -9.19 4.25
CA HIS A 90 0.00 -10.44 4.42
C HIS A 90 0.21 -10.76 5.91
N PRO A 91 -0.40 -11.82 6.46
CA PRO A 91 -0.34 -12.09 7.90
C PRO A 91 1.00 -12.66 8.38
N GLY A 92 1.75 -13.33 7.51
CA GLY A 92 3.06 -13.91 7.82
C GLY A 92 4.14 -12.85 7.95
N ASP A 93 4.31 -12.07 6.89
CA ASP A 93 5.34 -11.02 6.78
C ASP A 93 4.87 -9.65 7.28
N ARG A 94 3.61 -9.54 7.72
CA ARG A 94 3.04 -8.34 8.33
C ARG A 94 3.10 -7.12 7.39
N ILE A 95 2.85 -7.36 6.11
CA ILE A 95 2.85 -6.35 5.06
C ILE A 95 1.41 -5.86 4.85
N ALA A 96 1.22 -4.55 4.85
CA ALA A 96 -0.04 -3.92 4.50
C ALA A 96 0.11 -3.14 3.20
N ILE A 97 -0.88 -3.24 2.32
CA ILE A 97 -0.91 -2.52 1.04
C ILE A 97 -2.13 -1.60 1.03
N GLU A 98 -1.93 -0.37 0.57
CA GLU A 98 -2.99 0.57 0.21
C GLU A 98 -2.80 0.98 -1.25
N ILE A 99 -3.89 0.98 -2.01
CA ILE A 99 -3.94 1.24 -3.44
C ILE A 99 -4.81 2.46 -3.68
N GLU A 100 -4.19 3.58 -4.04
CA GLU A 100 -4.92 4.79 -4.39
C GLU A 100 -5.08 4.89 -5.89
N LYS A 101 -6.32 5.14 -6.33
CA LYS A 101 -6.66 5.41 -7.75
C LYS A 101 -6.90 6.89 -8.04
N SER A 102 -7.13 7.69 -7.00
CA SER A 102 -7.36 9.14 -7.06
C SER A 102 -7.32 9.68 -5.64
N GLN A 103 -7.21 11.00 -5.46
CA GLN A 103 -7.24 11.60 -4.13
C GLN A 103 -8.67 11.76 -3.60
N GLN A 104 -9.30 10.65 -3.19
CA GLN A 104 -10.56 10.71 -2.43
C GLN A 104 -10.31 11.02 -0.95
N LYS A 105 -9.17 10.56 -0.43
CA LYS A 105 -8.61 10.81 0.90
C LYS A 105 -7.17 11.29 0.74
N ARG A 106 -6.56 11.83 1.80
CA ARG A 106 -5.15 12.22 1.73
C ARG A 106 -4.29 10.97 1.85
N VAL A 107 -3.18 10.88 1.10
CA VAL A 107 -2.21 9.79 1.25
C VAL A 107 -1.63 9.69 2.68
N SER A 108 -1.70 10.79 3.44
CA SER A 108 -1.37 10.80 4.86
C SER A 108 -2.26 9.85 5.68
N ASP A 109 -3.51 9.66 5.29
CA ASP A 109 -4.46 8.81 6.01
C ASP A 109 -4.02 7.34 5.93
N ASP A 110 -3.49 6.92 4.78
CA ASP A 110 -2.96 5.58 4.56
C ASP A 110 -1.63 5.35 5.29
N ILE A 111 -0.76 6.36 5.31
CA ILE A 111 0.45 6.25 6.13
C ILE A 111 0.10 6.22 7.63
N LEU A 112 -0.95 6.93 8.06
CA LEU A 112 -1.45 6.86 9.44
C LEU A 112 -2.00 5.47 9.78
N LYS A 113 -2.65 4.78 8.83
CA LYS A 113 -3.05 3.36 9.00
C LYS A 113 -1.84 2.49 9.28
N PHE A 114 -0.75 2.63 8.52
CA PHE A 114 0.50 1.89 8.76
C PHE A 114 1.11 2.21 10.12
N ILE A 115 1.18 3.49 10.51
CA ILE A 115 1.66 3.91 11.84
C ILE A 115 0.86 3.22 12.96
N LYS A 116 -0.47 3.19 12.84
CA LYS A 116 -1.34 2.56 13.83
C LYS A 116 -1.14 1.05 13.88
N GLY A 117 -1.00 0.39 12.73
CA GLY A 117 -0.65 -1.03 12.66
C GLY A 117 0.72 -1.33 13.28
N GLY A 118 1.71 -0.45 13.09
CA GLY A 118 3.05 -0.57 13.70
C GLY A 118 3.07 -0.33 15.21
N LYS A 119 2.14 0.47 15.75
CA LYS A 119 1.94 0.65 17.20
C LYS A 119 1.21 -0.52 17.86
N THR A 120 0.50 -1.32 17.07
CA THR A 120 -0.33 -2.41 17.57
C THR A 120 0.49 -3.68 17.66
N GLN A 121 0.63 -4.25 18.85
CA GLN A 121 1.35 -5.51 19.05
C GLN A 121 0.38 -6.69 19.15
N ARG A 122 0.72 -7.80 18.47
CA ARG A 122 0.07 -9.10 18.59
C ARG A 122 1.15 -10.17 18.66
N SER A 123 1.12 -11.01 19.69
CA SER A 123 2.11 -12.08 19.88
C SER A 123 3.55 -11.57 19.85
N ASN A 124 3.83 -10.46 20.57
CA ASN A 124 5.13 -9.78 20.64
C ASN A 124 5.69 -9.24 19.31
N ARG A 125 4.89 -9.22 18.25
CA ARG A 125 5.24 -8.59 16.97
C ARG A 125 4.25 -7.49 16.61
N LYS A 126 4.67 -6.57 15.75
CA LYS A 126 3.76 -5.53 15.26
C LYS A 126 2.72 -6.16 14.34
N LYS A 127 1.51 -5.61 14.31
CA LYS A 127 0.46 -6.04 13.37
C LYS A 127 0.89 -5.69 11.94
N ILE A 128 1.52 -4.53 11.75
CA ILE A 128 2.16 -4.13 10.50
C ILE A 128 3.64 -3.86 10.78
N GLU A 129 4.51 -4.53 10.04
CA GLU A 129 5.95 -4.26 10.06
C GLU A 129 6.39 -3.51 8.81
N PHE A 130 5.71 -3.72 7.68
CA PHE A 130 6.00 -3.05 6.42
C PHE A 130 4.72 -2.52 5.76
N GLY A 131 4.79 -1.34 5.17
CA GLY A 131 3.69 -0.76 4.39
C GLY A 131 4.06 -0.65 2.90
N CYS A 132 3.09 -0.77 2.02
CA CYS A 132 3.25 -0.51 0.59
C CYS A 132 2.13 0.43 0.13
N LEU A 133 2.49 1.54 -0.52
CA LEU A 133 1.56 2.41 -1.21
C LEU A 133 1.68 2.17 -2.72
N ILE A 134 0.58 1.89 -3.39
CA ILE A 134 0.50 1.86 -4.85
C ILE A 134 -0.32 3.07 -5.26
N VAL A 135 0.29 4.03 -5.95
CA VAL A 135 -0.32 5.34 -6.21
C VAL A 135 -0.02 5.85 -7.62
N PRO A 136 -0.90 6.64 -8.23
CA PRO A 136 -0.67 7.21 -9.55
C PRO A 136 0.33 8.37 -9.49
N VAL A 137 1.08 8.53 -10.59
CA VAL A 137 1.95 9.71 -10.79
C VAL A 137 1.27 10.81 -11.61
N ASN A 138 0.10 10.53 -12.19
CA ASN A 138 -0.54 11.37 -13.21
C ASN A 138 -2.09 11.35 -13.15
N TRP A 139 -2.69 11.34 -11.96
CA TRP A 139 -4.14 11.19 -11.86
C TRP A 139 -4.91 12.49 -12.08
N GLY A 140 -6.12 12.35 -12.63
CA GLY A 140 -7.07 13.44 -12.85
C GLY A 140 -6.62 14.45 -13.91
N GLU A 141 -7.52 15.39 -14.26
CA GLU A 141 -7.30 16.37 -15.34
C GLU A 141 -6.09 17.29 -15.15
N ARG A 142 -5.61 17.42 -13.90
CA ARG A 142 -4.48 18.28 -13.54
C ARG A 142 -3.14 17.55 -13.52
N ASN A 143 -3.12 16.26 -13.87
CA ASN A 143 -1.89 15.45 -13.86
C ASN A 143 -1.21 15.47 -12.48
N ASN A 144 -1.99 15.21 -11.43
CA ASN A 144 -1.51 15.27 -10.05
C ASN A 144 -0.61 14.05 -9.75
N ASP A 145 0.42 14.26 -8.93
CA ASP A 145 1.45 13.26 -8.63
C ASP A 145 1.37 12.80 -7.16
N LEU A 146 0.58 11.74 -6.89
CA LEU A 146 0.43 11.20 -5.53
C LEU A 146 1.69 10.50 -5.06
N TYR A 147 2.50 9.97 -5.96
CA TYR A 147 3.80 9.42 -5.60
C TYR A 147 4.66 10.46 -4.89
N ASN A 148 4.81 11.65 -5.48
CA ASN A 148 5.60 12.72 -4.88
C ASN A 148 4.96 13.25 -3.59
N GLU A 149 3.63 13.28 -3.49
CA GLU A 149 2.93 13.60 -2.24
C GLU A 149 3.24 12.58 -1.15
N ALA A 150 3.16 11.28 -1.46
CA ALA A 150 3.46 10.17 -0.55
C ALA A 150 4.89 10.27 -0.02
N MET A 151 5.87 10.43 -0.92
CA MET A 151 7.29 10.55 -0.56
C MET A 151 7.56 11.76 0.35
N ARG A 152 6.94 12.92 0.05
CA ARG A 152 7.04 14.11 0.91
C ARG A 152 6.40 13.89 2.27
N CYS A 153 5.22 13.26 2.31
CA CYS A 153 4.52 12.95 3.55
C CYS A 153 5.36 12.02 4.43
N MET A 154 5.86 10.91 3.87
CA MET A 154 6.77 9.99 4.57
C MET A 154 8.00 10.70 5.12
N LYS A 155 8.62 11.59 4.32
CA LYS A 155 9.77 12.38 4.77
C LYS A 155 9.42 13.26 5.95
N PHE A 156 8.25 13.88 5.96
CA PHE A 156 7.77 14.74 7.05
C PHE A 156 7.53 13.93 8.34
N ILE A 157 6.88 12.77 8.24
CA ILE A 157 6.48 11.97 9.42
C ILE A 157 7.49 10.87 9.80
N ARG A 158 8.66 10.79 9.15
CA ARG A 158 9.66 9.72 9.33
C ARG A 158 10.06 9.43 10.78
N SER A 159 10.05 10.45 11.64
CA SER A 159 10.43 10.33 13.05
C SER A 159 9.36 9.66 13.92
N VAL A 160 8.12 9.59 13.44
CA VAL A 160 6.97 9.01 14.15
C VAL A 160 6.42 7.76 13.44
N LEU A 161 7.13 7.24 12.44
CA LEU A 161 6.81 5.97 11.79
C LEU A 161 7.17 4.81 12.73
N HIS A 162 6.17 3.96 13.01
CA HIS A 162 6.33 2.77 13.86
C HIS A 162 6.44 1.46 13.07
N VAL A 163 6.50 1.54 11.74
CA VAL A 163 6.82 0.43 10.85
C VAL A 163 8.32 0.41 10.56
N GLU A 164 8.82 -0.73 10.10
CA GLU A 164 10.22 -0.89 9.75
C GLU A 164 10.55 -0.16 8.45
N ASP A 165 9.78 -0.39 7.38
CA ASP A 165 9.89 0.29 6.08
C ASP A 165 8.51 0.60 5.48
N ILE A 166 8.51 1.49 4.49
CA ILE A 166 7.36 1.71 3.60
C ILE A 166 7.89 1.78 2.16
N ALA A 167 7.36 0.94 1.28
CA ALA A 167 7.57 1.01 -0.16
C ALA A 167 6.48 1.88 -0.80
N VAL A 168 6.82 2.60 -1.87
CA VAL A 168 5.87 3.37 -2.69
C VAL A 168 6.12 3.02 -4.15
N ILE A 169 5.07 2.55 -4.82
CA ILE A 169 5.05 2.19 -6.23
C ILE A 169 4.22 3.25 -6.95
N GLY A 170 4.87 4.02 -7.83
CA GLY A 170 4.25 5.04 -8.66
C GLY A 170 3.89 4.47 -10.03
N TYR A 171 2.59 4.35 -10.32
CA TYR A 171 2.11 3.88 -11.62
C TYR A 171 1.59 5.03 -12.48
N GLN A 172 1.60 4.86 -13.80
CA GLN A 172 1.04 5.79 -14.77
C GLN A 172 -0.38 5.32 -15.15
N GLU A 173 -1.39 6.12 -14.87
CA GLU A 173 -2.74 5.96 -15.45
C GLU A 173 -2.64 6.13 -16.98
N PRO A 174 -3.24 5.23 -17.78
CA PRO A 174 -3.29 5.38 -19.21
C PRO A 174 -3.94 6.70 -19.59
N THR A 175 -3.20 7.57 -20.28
CA THR A 175 -3.78 8.74 -20.94
C THR A 175 -4.58 8.27 -22.14
N VAL A 176 -5.87 8.60 -22.16
CA VAL A 176 -6.77 8.43 -23.32
C VAL A 176 -6.40 9.44 -24.40
#